data_AF-A0AA40T327-F1
#
_entry.id   AF-A0AA40T327-F1
#
_cell.length_a   1.000
_cell.length_b   1.000
_cell.length_c   1.000
_cell.angle_alpha   90.00
_cell.angle_beta   90.00
_cell.angle_gamma   90.00
#
_symmetry.space_group_name_H-M   'P 1'
#
loop_
_entity.id
_entity.type
_entity.pdbx_description
1 polymer ?
#
loop_
_entity_poly.entity_id
_entity_poly.type
_entity_poly.pdbx_seq_one_letter_code
_entity_poly.pdbx_strand_id
1 'polypeptide(L)'
;MRIRQVKEVEIEGLGERIKQARLNSTKSLEQICEEVEVSRTYWYDIEKETLKGALSVENLRKIEEVLGVDFGVSLKGDSND
;
A
#
# COMPACT_ATOMS: atom_id res chain seq x y z
N MET A 1 32.35 -2.86 -6.74
CA MET A 1 31.21 -3.09 -7.67
C MET A 1 29.95 -3.19 -6.83
N ARG A 2 28.81 -2.64 -7.27
CA ARG A 2 27.56 -2.63 -6.48
C ARG A 2 26.43 -3.23 -7.29
N ILE A 3 25.57 -3.98 -6.60
CA ILE A 3 24.37 -4.60 -7.15
C ILE A 3 23.16 -4.08 -6.35
N ARG A 4 22.05 -3.84 -7.06
CA ARG A 4 20.74 -3.47 -6.51
C ARG A 4 19.74 -4.54 -6.94
N GLN A 5 19.04 -5.12 -5.98
CA GLN A 5 17.94 -6.04 -6.23
C GLN A 5 16.63 -5.34 -5.89
N VAL A 6 15.67 -5.37 -6.82
CA VAL A 6 14.30 -4.86 -6.61
C VAL A 6 13.37 -6.05 -6.86
N LYS A 7 12.38 -6.24 -5.98
CA LYS A 7 11.37 -7.28 -6.10
C LYS A 7 9.99 -6.64 -6.07
N GLU A 8 9.20 -6.95 -7.10
CA GLU A 8 7.79 -6.57 -7.20
C GLU A 8 6.96 -7.85 -7.03
N VAL A 9 5.84 -7.74 -6.31
CA VAL A 9 4.88 -8.84 -6.11
C VAL A 9 3.51 -8.33 -6.52
N GLU A 10 2.84 -9.08 -7.38
CA GLU A 10 1.48 -8.78 -7.79
C GLU A 10 0.50 -9.37 -6.78
N ILE A 11 -0.43 -8.55 -6.29
CA ILE A 11 -1.44 -8.93 -5.31
C ILE A 11 -2.77 -8.45 -5.84
N GLU A 12 -3.49 -9.35 -6.51
CA GLU A 12 -4.78 -9.03 -7.12
C GLU A 12 -5.81 -8.61 -6.06
N GLY A 13 -6.52 -7.52 -6.33
CA GLY A 13 -7.58 -7.00 -5.46
C GLY A 13 -7.06 -6.29 -4.20
N LEU A 14 -5.76 -5.98 -4.13
CA LEU A 14 -5.22 -5.18 -3.03
C LEU A 14 -5.85 -3.79 -3.00
N GLY A 15 -6.11 -3.18 -4.17
CA GLY A 15 -6.77 -1.88 -4.26
C GLY A 15 -8.17 -1.88 -3.66
N GLU A 16 -8.99 -2.89 -3.99
CA GLU A 16 -10.33 -3.03 -3.40
C GLU A 16 -10.27 -3.30 -1.90
N ARG A 17 -9.32 -4.12 -1.42
CA ARG A 17 -9.14 -4.37 0.02
C ARG A 17 -8.80 -3.06 0.78
N ILE A 18 -7.91 -2.23 0.22
CA ILE A 18 -7.57 -0.92 0.78
C ILE A 18 -8.79 0.01 0.80
N LYS A 19 -9.58 0.02 -0.29
CA LYS A 19 -10.80 0.80 -0.37
C LYS A 19 -11.83 0.37 0.67
N GLN A 20 -12.05 -0.93 0.86
CA GLN A 20 -12.94 -1.44 1.90
C GLN A 20 -12.45 -1.06 3.30
N ALA A 21 -11.14 -1.17 3.58
CA ALA A 21 -10.57 -0.75 4.86
C ALA A 21 -10.78 0.76 5.11
N ARG A 22 -10.60 1.61 4.09
CA ARG A 22 -10.92 3.04 4.18
C ARG A 22 -12.40 3.26 4.47
N LEU A 23 -13.31 2.59 3.78
CA LEU A 23 -14.76 2.77 3.97
C LEU A 23 -15.22 2.36 5.38
N ASN A 24 -14.51 1.44 6.02
CA ASN A 24 -14.74 1.05 7.41
C ASN A 24 -14.01 1.95 8.43
N SER A 25 -13.11 2.82 7.97
CA SER A 25 -12.41 3.77 8.85
C SER A 25 -13.32 4.93 9.23
N THR A 26 -13.15 5.43 10.46
CA THR A 26 -13.82 6.65 10.93
C THR A 26 -13.17 7.92 10.38
N LYS A 27 -12.00 7.80 9.74
CA LYS A 27 -11.23 8.92 9.20
C LYS A 27 -11.71 9.28 7.80
N SER A 28 -11.69 10.58 7.49
CA SER A 28 -11.96 11.05 6.14
C SER A 28 -10.83 10.69 5.18
N LEU A 29 -11.12 10.56 3.89
CA LEU A 29 -10.10 10.33 2.85
C LEU A 29 -8.96 11.35 2.95
N GLU A 30 -9.27 12.62 3.25
CA GLU A 30 -8.28 13.68 3.39
C GLU A 30 -7.30 13.43 4.53
N GLN A 31 -7.81 13.02 5.70
CA GLN A 31 -7.00 12.70 6.88
C GLN A 31 -6.10 11.51 6.60
N ILE A 32 -6.64 10.46 5.97
CA ILE A 32 -5.88 9.27 5.61
C ILE A 32 -4.76 9.63 4.62
N CYS A 33 -5.06 10.42 3.59
CA CYS A 33 -4.05 10.87 2.64
C CYS A 33 -2.96 11.73 3.30
N GLU A 34 -3.34 12.60 4.25
CA GLU A 34 -2.39 13.42 5.01
C GLU A 34 -1.48 12.56 5.90
N GLU A 35 -2.05 11.62 6.66
CA GLU A 35 -1.28 10.72 7.55
C GLU A 35 -0.38 9.74 6.79
N VAL A 36 -0.81 9.29 5.61
CA VAL A 36 0.00 8.43 4.73
C VAL A 36 1.00 9.26 3.89
N GLU A 37 0.87 10.59 3.89
CA GLU A 37 1.69 11.54 3.12
C GLU A 37 1.59 11.33 1.60
N VAL A 38 0.38 11.07 1.10
CA VAL A 38 0.11 10.83 -0.33
C VAL A 38 -0.96 11.76 -0.89
N SER A 39 -0.90 12.00 -2.20
CA SER A 39 -1.95 12.77 -2.88
C SER A 39 -3.24 11.94 -3.03
N ARG A 40 -4.40 12.62 -3.06
CA ARG A 40 -5.69 11.95 -3.34
C ARG A 40 -5.70 11.21 -4.68
N THR A 41 -5.05 11.77 -5.69
CA THR A 41 -4.93 11.12 -7.00
C THR A 41 -4.21 9.78 -6.89
N TYR A 42 -3.06 9.76 -6.21
CA TYR A 42 -2.31 8.53 -5.94
C TYR A 42 -3.13 7.52 -5.15
N TRP A 43 -3.91 7.99 -4.16
CA TRP A 43 -4.85 7.13 -3.43
C TRP A 43 -5.90 6.48 -4.34
N TYR A 44 -6.55 7.25 -5.21
CA TYR A 44 -7.51 6.70 -6.16
C TYR A 44 -6.87 5.72 -7.14
N ASP A 45 -5.62 5.96 -7.55
CA ASP A 45 -4.87 5.02 -8.39
C ASP A 45 -4.56 3.72 -7.64
N ILE A 46 -4.28 3.76 -6.33
CA ILE A 46 -4.15 2.56 -5.49
C ILE A 46 -5.48 1.79 -5.47
N GLU A 47 -6.58 2.46 -5.13
CA GLU A 47 -7.90 1.80 -4.98
C GLU A 47 -8.42 1.18 -6.27
N LYS A 48 -8.09 1.78 -7.42
CA LYS A 48 -8.47 1.28 -8.75
C LYS A 48 -7.43 0.34 -9.36
N GLU A 49 -6.30 0.13 -8.68
CA GLU A 49 -5.18 -0.64 -9.19
C GLU A 49 -4.64 -0.09 -10.53
N THR A 50 -4.73 1.24 -10.72
CA THR A 50 -4.29 1.97 -11.93
C THR A 50 -2.97 2.71 -11.74
N LEU A 51 -2.26 2.44 -10.65
CA LEU A 51 -0.94 3.01 -10.39
C LEU A 51 0.00 2.78 -11.59
N LYS A 52 0.70 3.85 -12.00
CA LYS A 52 1.70 3.78 -13.10
C LYS A 52 3.00 3.04 -12.72
N GLY A 53 3.05 2.43 -11.54
CA GLY A 53 4.17 1.64 -11.01
C GLY A 53 3.74 0.89 -9.75
N ALA A 54 4.67 0.23 -9.05
CA ALA A 54 4.35 -0.49 -7.82
C ALA A 54 4.06 0.44 -6.63
N LEU A 55 3.10 0.04 -5.80
CA LEU A 55 2.94 0.58 -4.45
C LEU A 55 4.19 0.22 -3.63
N SER A 56 4.86 1.22 -3.07
CA SER A 56 6.03 0.97 -2.23
C SER A 56 5.61 0.26 -0.93
N VAL A 57 6.51 -0.59 -0.43
CA VAL A 57 6.31 -1.29 0.85
C VAL A 57 6.09 -0.30 1.98
N GLU A 58 6.85 0.80 1.99
CA GLU A 58 6.71 1.86 2.99
C GLU A 58 5.31 2.46 2.99
N ASN A 59 4.78 2.82 1.81
CA ASN A 59 3.42 3.35 1.70
C ASN A 59 2.39 2.30 2.13
N LEU A 60 2.56 1.04 1.74
CA LEU A 60 1.68 -0.04 2.16
C LEU A 60 1.65 -0.18 3.70
N ARG A 61 2.81 -0.17 4.36
CA ARG A 61 2.88 -0.25 5.83
C ARG A 61 2.26 0.97 6.51
N LYS A 62 2.46 2.18 5.98
CA LYS A 62 1.78 3.39 6.48
C LYS A 62 0.26 3.28 6.33
N ILE A 63 -0.23 2.76 5.19
CA ILE A 63 -1.67 2.54 4.97
C ILE A 63 -2.22 1.55 6.00
N GLU A 64 -1.52 0.44 6.24
CA GLU A 64 -1.88 -0.56 7.26
C GLU A 64 -1.97 0.06 8.66
N GLU A 65 -0.99 0.87 9.05
CA GLU A 65 -0.96 1.57 10.33
C GLU A 65 -2.12 2.57 10.47
N VAL A 66 -2.32 3.44 9.46
CA VAL A 66 -3.34 4.49 9.49
C VAL A 66 -4.76 3.91 9.49
N LEU A 67 -4.97 2.81 8.77
CA LEU A 67 -6.25 2.11 8.69
C LEU A 67 -6.45 1.07 9.80
N GLY A 68 -5.39 0.71 10.54
CA GLY A 68 -5.43 -0.30 11.59
C GLY A 68 -5.73 -1.71 11.07
N VAL A 69 -5.26 -2.04 9.86
CA VAL A 69 -5.49 -3.33 9.19
C VAL A 69 -4.18 -3.95 8.74
N ASP A 70 -4.13 -5.28 8.67
CA ASP A 70 -3.02 -6.02 8.03
C ASP A 70 -3.52 -6.63 6.72
N PHE A 71 -2.86 -6.32 5.60
CA PHE A 71 -3.21 -6.88 4.30
C PHE A 71 -2.52 -8.23 4.04
N GLY A 72 -1.76 -8.77 5.00
CA GLY A 72 -1.08 -10.05 4.90
C GLY A 72 0.02 -10.08 3.83
N VAL A 73 0.51 -8.92 3.41
CA VAL A 73 1.52 -8.83 2.35
C VAL A 73 2.88 -9.25 2.91
N SER A 74 3.27 -10.47 2.59
CA SER A 74 4.56 -11.05 2.95
C SER A 74 5.53 -10.95 1.79
N LEU A 75 6.50 -10.06 1.92
CA LEU A 75 7.66 -10.00 1.03
C LEU A 75 8.65 -11.08 1.48
N LYS A 76 8.32 -12.36 1.25
CA LYS A 76 9.28 -13.44 1.52
C LYS A 76 10.52 -13.19 0.68
N GLY A 77 11.64 -12.88 1.33
CA GLY A 77 12.89 -12.46 0.70
C GLY A 77 14.09 -12.29 1.63
N ASP A 78 13.90 -12.33 2.95
CA ASP A 78 15.01 -12.39 3.93
C ASP A 78 14.94 -13.72 4.70
N SER A 79 15.40 -14.78 4.06
CA SER A 79 15.86 -16.00 4.74
C SER A 79 17.01 -16.53 3.91
N ASN A 80 18.21 -16.11 4.28
CA ASN A 80 19.46 -16.72 3.85
C ASN A 80 19.49 -18.14 4.43
N ASP A 81 19.16 -19.14 3.61
CA ASP A 81 19.70 -20.50 3.77
C ASP A 81 21.02 -20.58 3.02
#